data_AF-A0A5D2TXV1-F1
#
_entry.id   AF-A0A5D2TXV1-F1
#
_cell.length_a   1.000
_cell.length_b   1.000
_cell.length_c   1.000
_cell.angle_alpha   90.00
_cell.angle_beta   90.00
_cell.angle_gamma   90.00
#
_symmetry.space_group_name_H-M   'P 1'
#
loop_
_entity.id
_entity.type
_entity.pdbx_description
1 polymer ?
#
loop_
_entity_poly.entity_id
_entity_poly.type
_entity_poly.pdbx_seq_one_letter_code
_entity_poly.pdbx_strand_id
1 'polypeptide(L)'
;MTEANLNHKEKKAKSDAEQRRRIREEYEKLTVTEQPKKQMKAAKSNTNISSASKHGKVDAECVESFIEQLKAKVKSGVDYSDFQILEEDLKKDLKTVGNFRVPLRLAPIANRIKDGFDDITSGSSQSDCAAEPTYILFCAAIKEMDDLKLDQVNETKLLLWRDAINNALNLRFNVDFAIKHLFKIARAYFGFKVMEGKSGEEMLKLKNVDGNLEVPEDCLREAEYFSGKPLSTGLFL
;
A
#
# COMPACT_ATOMS: atom_id res chain seq x y z
N MET A 1 -9.16 49.12 7.96
CA MET A 1 -9.64 47.89 7.28
C MET A 1 -11.15 48.02 7.20
N THR A 2 -11.72 48.15 6.00
CA THR A 2 -13.11 48.64 5.77
C THR A 2 -14.18 47.61 6.15
N GLU A 3 -15.31 48.08 6.69
CA GLU A 3 -16.47 47.28 7.14
C GLU A 3 -17.00 46.30 6.07
N ALA A 4 -16.79 46.61 4.78
CA ALA A 4 -17.13 45.74 3.66
C ALA A 4 -16.38 44.38 3.67
N ASN A 5 -15.13 44.34 4.15
CA ASN A 5 -14.33 43.10 4.20
C ASN A 5 -14.74 42.17 5.35
N LEU A 6 -15.24 42.73 6.47
CA LEU A 6 -15.79 41.96 7.58
C LEU A 6 -17.10 41.27 7.19
N ASN A 7 -17.98 41.99 6.51
CA ASN A 7 -19.28 41.49 6.07
C ASN A 7 -19.15 40.38 5.01
N HIS A 8 -18.14 40.45 4.13
CA HIS A 8 -17.86 39.38 3.16
C HIS A 8 -17.32 38.10 3.84
N LYS A 9 -16.46 38.26 4.86
CA LYS A 9 -15.88 37.13 5.60
C LYS A 9 -16.93 36.38 6.43
N GLU A 10 -17.85 37.11 7.06
CA GLU A 10 -18.97 36.50 7.80
C GLU A 10 -19.97 35.80 6.88
N LYS A 11 -20.28 36.36 5.70
CA LYS A 11 -21.14 35.70 4.71
C LYS A 11 -20.54 34.40 4.20
N LYS A 12 -19.23 34.38 3.95
CA LYS A 12 -18.50 33.17 3.55
C LYS A 12 -18.51 32.10 4.66
N ALA A 13 -18.25 32.50 5.91
CA ALA A 13 -18.28 31.58 7.04
C ALA A 13 -19.67 30.96 7.29
N LYS A 14 -20.74 31.74 7.11
CA LYS A 14 -22.13 31.24 7.22
C LYS A 14 -22.48 30.26 6.09
N SER A 15 -22.01 30.52 4.86
CA SER A 15 -22.19 29.61 3.73
C SER A 15 -21.48 28.27 3.95
N ASP A 16 -20.24 28.31 4.45
CA ASP A 16 -19.45 27.10 4.71
C ASP A 16 -20.02 26.25 5.85
N ALA A 17 -20.60 26.88 6.87
CA ALA A 17 -21.26 26.18 7.98
C ALA A 17 -22.56 25.49 7.55
N GLU A 18 -23.36 26.15 6.71
CA GLU A 18 -24.59 25.60 6.14
C GLU A 18 -24.29 24.39 5.23
N GLN A 19 -23.22 24.47 4.43
CA GLN A 19 -22.81 23.35 3.58
C GLN A 19 -22.32 22.14 4.38
N ARG A 20 -21.59 22.36 5.49
CA ARG A 20 -21.19 21.29 6.42
C ARG A 20 -22.38 20.62 7.10
N ARG A 21 -23.43 21.39 7.41
CA ARG A 21 -24.66 20.86 8.01
C ARG A 21 -25.40 19.94 7.03
N ARG A 22 -25.54 20.36 5.76
CA ARG A 22 -26.20 19.55 4.72
C ARG A 22 -25.50 18.23 4.47
N ILE A 23 -24.17 18.25 4.41
CA ILE A 23 -23.36 17.02 4.25
C ILE A 23 -23.60 16.07 5.43
N ARG A 24 -23.62 16.58 6.67
CA ARG A 24 -23.88 15.75 7.86
C ARG A 24 -25.27 15.12 7.82
N GLU A 25 -26.30 15.88 7.48
CA GLU A 25 -27.68 15.40 7.39
C GLU A 25 -27.84 14.34 6.26
N GLU A 26 -27.07 14.44 5.19
CA GLU A 26 -27.02 13.44 4.11
C GLU A 26 -26.32 12.14 4.56
N TYR A 27 -25.19 12.24 5.27
CA TYR A 27 -24.53 11.08 5.88
C TYR A 27 -25.42 10.38 6.91
N GLU A 28 -26.13 11.13 7.76
CA GLU A 28 -27.07 10.55 8.73
C GLU A 28 -28.23 9.82 8.03
N LYS A 29 -28.78 10.36 6.93
CA LYS A 29 -29.80 9.66 6.12
C LYS A 29 -29.30 8.35 5.52
N LEU A 30 -28.06 8.33 5.02
CA LEU A 30 -27.44 7.12 4.47
C LEU A 30 -27.22 6.05 5.55
N THR A 31 -26.83 6.44 6.76
CA THR A 31 -26.58 5.51 7.88
C THR A 31 -27.85 4.92 8.52
N VAL A 32 -29.00 5.60 8.44
CA VAL A 32 -30.26 5.11 9.02
C VAL A 32 -30.94 4.05 8.15
N THR A 33 -30.61 3.98 6.84
CA THR A 33 -31.21 3.01 5.91
C THR A 33 -30.55 1.63 5.87
N GLU A 34 -29.39 1.43 6.52
CA GLU A 34 -28.62 0.17 6.45
C GLU A 34 -28.56 -0.60 7.79
N GLN A 35 -29.72 -0.90 8.37
CA GLN A 35 -29.83 -2.01 9.34
C GLN A 35 -30.49 -3.24 8.69
N PRO A 36 -29.83 -4.42 8.63
CA PRO A 36 -30.46 -5.61 8.10
C PRO A 36 -31.44 -6.23 9.11
N LYS A 37 -32.72 -6.26 8.73
CA LYS A 37 -33.76 -7.08 9.38
C LYS A 37 -33.42 -8.56 9.24
N LYS A 38 -33.13 -9.24 10.36
CA LYS A 38 -33.12 -10.71 10.44
C LYS A 38 -34.54 -11.25 10.19
N GLN A 39 -34.71 -12.10 9.18
CA GLN A 39 -35.77 -13.10 9.15
C GLN A 39 -35.23 -14.46 8.70
N MET A 40 -35.57 -15.47 9.50
CA MET A 40 -35.33 -16.90 9.28
C MET A 40 -36.10 -17.39 8.06
N LYS A 41 -35.48 -18.23 7.24
CA LYS A 41 -36.12 -19.40 6.60
C LYS A 41 -35.06 -20.41 6.16
N ALA A 42 -35.31 -21.65 6.57
CA ALA A 42 -34.45 -22.81 6.35
C ALA A 42 -34.52 -23.31 4.91
N ALA A 43 -33.37 -23.64 4.33
CA ALA A 43 -33.21 -24.68 3.32
C ALA A 43 -31.74 -25.15 3.34
N LYS A 44 -31.56 -26.46 3.45
CA LYS A 44 -30.28 -27.15 3.60
C LYS A 44 -29.50 -27.14 2.27
N SER A 45 -28.26 -26.71 2.30
CA SER A 45 -27.19 -27.24 1.43
C SER A 45 -25.83 -26.97 2.07
N ASN A 46 -25.07 -28.04 2.26
CA ASN A 46 -23.77 -28.06 2.92
C ASN A 46 -22.71 -27.42 2.01
N THR A 47 -22.09 -26.34 2.48
CA THR A 47 -20.66 -26.06 2.23
C THR A 47 -20.14 -25.29 3.45
N ASN A 48 -19.34 -25.97 4.28
CA ASN A 48 -18.68 -25.35 5.44
C ASN A 48 -17.65 -24.32 4.95
N ILE A 49 -17.97 -23.03 5.09
CA ILE A 49 -16.97 -21.98 5.22
C ILE A 49 -17.20 -21.39 6.62
N SER A 50 -16.41 -21.88 7.58
CA SER A 50 -16.42 -21.32 8.92
C SER A 50 -15.76 -19.94 8.89
N SER A 51 -16.58 -18.91 9.04
CA SER A 51 -16.15 -17.62 9.56
C SER A 51 -15.86 -17.77 11.06
N ALA A 52 -14.60 -17.66 11.43
CA ALA A 52 -14.18 -17.45 12.82
C ALA A 52 -12.89 -16.64 12.83
N SER A 53 -13.03 -15.36 13.21
CA SER A 53 -11.94 -14.53 13.70
C SER A 53 -11.30 -15.22 14.91
N LYS A 54 -10.09 -15.70 14.71
CA LYS A 54 -9.07 -16.02 15.71
C LYS A 54 -7.76 -15.57 15.07
N HIS A 55 -6.83 -15.01 15.84
CA HIS A 55 -5.49 -14.66 15.35
C HIS A 55 -4.96 -15.85 14.55
N GLY A 56 -4.93 -15.70 13.21
CA GLY A 56 -4.51 -16.77 12.32
C GLY A 56 -3.06 -17.06 12.64
N LYS A 57 -2.77 -18.30 13.02
CA LYS A 57 -1.40 -18.78 13.16
C LYS A 57 -0.73 -18.54 11.81
N VAL A 58 0.16 -17.55 11.74
CA VAL A 58 0.97 -17.34 10.54
C VAL A 58 1.87 -18.55 10.45
N ASP A 59 1.62 -19.42 9.49
CA ASP A 59 2.45 -20.58 9.21
C ASP A 59 3.20 -20.45 7.87
N ALA A 60 4.13 -21.37 7.60
CA ALA A 60 4.90 -21.38 6.35
C ALA A 60 4.01 -21.46 5.09
N GLU A 61 2.87 -22.14 5.17
CA GLU A 61 1.90 -22.23 4.07
C GLU A 61 1.24 -20.88 3.79
N CYS A 62 0.88 -20.13 4.84
CA CYS A 62 0.35 -18.78 4.72
C CYS A 62 1.34 -17.84 4.03
N VAL A 63 2.63 -17.87 4.42
CA VAL A 63 3.66 -17.05 3.80
C VAL A 63 3.84 -17.42 2.32
N GLU A 64 3.99 -18.70 2.00
CA GLU A 64 4.21 -19.12 0.62
C GLU A 64 2.99 -18.80 -0.25
N SER A 65 1.78 -19.03 0.24
CA SER A 65 0.54 -18.66 -0.45
C SER A 65 0.49 -17.17 -0.78
N PHE A 66 0.86 -16.31 0.17
CA PHE A 66 0.90 -14.86 -0.08
C PHE A 66 2.01 -14.47 -1.06
N ILE A 67 3.19 -15.08 -0.98
CA ILE A 67 4.27 -14.86 -1.95
C ILE A 67 3.83 -15.27 -3.36
N GLU A 68 3.12 -16.39 -3.51
CA GLU A 68 2.54 -16.79 -4.79
C GLU A 68 1.48 -15.79 -5.28
N GLN A 69 0.66 -15.23 -4.38
CA GLN A 69 -0.24 -14.13 -4.74
C GLN A 69 0.53 -12.88 -5.22
N LEU A 70 1.71 -12.60 -4.67
CA LEU A 70 2.54 -11.50 -5.13
C LEU A 70 3.17 -11.78 -6.51
N LYS A 71 3.53 -13.03 -6.81
CA LYS A 71 4.04 -13.47 -8.12
C LYS A 71 2.94 -13.52 -9.19
N ALA A 72 1.69 -13.66 -8.79
CA ALA A 72 0.57 -13.81 -9.72
C ALA A 72 0.40 -12.59 -10.63
N LYS A 73 0.30 -12.85 -11.94
CA LYS A 73 0.06 -11.83 -12.97
C LYS A 73 -1.42 -11.54 -13.13
N VAL A 74 -2.05 -11.06 -12.07
CA VAL A 74 -3.48 -10.68 -12.08
C VAL A 74 -3.61 -9.30 -12.72
N LYS A 75 -4.75 -9.04 -13.38
CA LYS A 75 -5.07 -7.70 -13.88
C LYS A 75 -5.08 -6.72 -12.71
N SER A 76 -4.21 -5.71 -12.78
CA SER A 76 -4.14 -4.63 -11.80
C SER A 76 -5.46 -3.88 -11.70
N GLY A 77 -5.89 -3.60 -10.47
CA GLY A 77 -6.95 -2.64 -10.16
C GLY A 77 -6.46 -1.28 -9.68
N VAL A 78 -5.14 -1.06 -9.57
CA VAL A 78 -4.60 0.17 -8.96
C VAL A 78 -4.93 1.43 -9.76
N ASP A 79 -5.37 2.45 -9.05
CA ASP A 79 -5.62 3.80 -9.52
C ASP A 79 -4.79 4.83 -8.73
N TYR A 80 -4.75 6.06 -9.21
CA TYR A 80 -4.09 7.17 -8.53
C TYR A 80 -4.69 7.48 -7.17
N SER A 81 -6.01 7.31 -7.01
CA SER A 81 -6.70 7.56 -5.74
C SER A 81 -6.28 6.59 -4.63
N ASP A 82 -5.71 5.43 -4.96
CA ASP A 82 -5.20 4.50 -3.96
C ASP A 82 -3.92 5.01 -3.27
N PHE A 83 -3.27 6.02 -3.84
CA PHE A 83 -2.08 6.67 -3.29
C PHE A 83 -2.41 8.08 -2.83
N GLN A 84 -2.47 8.28 -1.51
CA GLN A 84 -2.79 9.58 -0.92
C GLN A 84 -1.85 10.71 -1.39
N ILE A 85 -0.58 10.38 -1.64
CA ILE A 85 0.41 11.33 -2.17
C ILE A 85 0.03 11.86 -3.57
N LEU A 86 -0.75 11.12 -4.34
CA LEU A 86 -1.20 11.50 -5.67
C LEU A 86 -2.50 12.31 -5.64
N GLU A 87 -3.38 12.09 -4.67
CA GLU A 87 -4.61 12.88 -4.50
C GLU A 87 -4.33 14.37 -4.31
N GLU A 88 -3.25 14.70 -3.58
CA GLU A 88 -2.87 16.08 -3.27
C GLU A 88 -2.18 16.80 -4.45
N ASP A 89 -1.47 16.05 -5.29
CA ASP A 89 -0.40 16.62 -6.14
C ASP A 89 -0.61 16.48 -7.66
N LEU A 90 -1.71 15.87 -8.12
CA LEU A 90 -1.88 15.49 -9.54
C LEU A 90 -1.85 16.64 -10.57
N LYS A 91 -1.96 17.91 -10.16
CA LYS A 91 -2.20 19.03 -11.10
C LYS A 91 -1.47 20.34 -10.84
N LYS A 92 -0.71 20.49 -9.75
CA LYS A 92 -0.24 21.84 -9.36
C LYS A 92 1.24 22.07 -9.55
N ASP A 93 2.10 21.07 -9.33
CA ASP A 93 3.55 21.24 -9.51
C ASP A 93 4.21 19.95 -10.01
N LEU A 94 4.63 19.96 -11.28
CA LEU A 94 5.35 18.85 -11.92
C LEU A 94 6.81 19.22 -12.16
N LYS A 95 7.69 18.24 -12.04
CA LYS A 95 9.12 18.33 -12.38
C LYS A 95 9.49 17.23 -13.36
N THR A 96 10.24 17.60 -14.39
CA THR A 96 10.79 16.61 -15.33
C THR A 96 11.95 15.86 -14.67
N VAL A 97 11.86 14.53 -14.65
CA VAL A 97 12.94 13.62 -14.24
C VAL A 97 13.06 12.54 -15.32
N GLY A 98 14.21 12.52 -16.00
CA GLY A 98 14.33 11.69 -17.21
C GLY A 98 13.34 12.15 -18.28
N ASN A 99 12.53 11.22 -18.78
CA ASN A 99 11.53 11.49 -19.83
C ASN A 99 10.14 11.83 -19.26
N PHE A 100 9.94 11.74 -17.94
CA PHE A 100 8.62 11.85 -17.32
C PHE A 100 8.46 13.14 -16.51
N ARG A 101 7.23 13.67 -16.50
CA ARG A 101 6.86 14.75 -15.57
C ARG A 101 6.21 14.13 -14.34
N VAL A 102 6.90 14.23 -13.21
CA VAL A 102 6.43 13.68 -11.94
C VAL A 102 5.97 14.78 -11.01
N PRO A 103 4.97 14.52 -10.15
CA PRO A 103 4.67 15.39 -9.01
C PRO A 103 5.92 15.70 -8.19
N LEU A 104 6.06 16.94 -7.70
CA LEU A 104 7.26 17.38 -6.96
C LEU A 104 7.62 16.46 -5.79
N ARG A 105 6.64 15.93 -5.06
CA ARG A 105 6.90 15.03 -3.93
C ARG A 105 7.46 13.66 -4.34
N LEU A 106 7.24 13.25 -5.58
CA LEU A 106 7.80 12.03 -6.15
C LEU A 106 9.17 12.26 -6.82
N ALA A 107 9.52 13.50 -7.13
CA ALA A 107 10.79 13.80 -7.80
C ALA A 107 12.03 13.26 -7.05
N PRO A 108 12.14 13.31 -5.70
CA PRO A 108 13.27 12.69 -5.00
C PRO A 108 13.40 11.19 -5.27
N ILE A 109 12.28 10.46 -5.28
CA ILE A 109 12.26 9.02 -5.58
C ILE A 109 12.59 8.75 -7.04
N ALA A 110 12.00 9.51 -7.96
CA ALA A 110 12.29 9.38 -9.39
C ALA A 110 13.78 9.60 -9.69
N ASN A 111 14.43 10.57 -9.03
CA ASN A 111 15.88 10.79 -9.17
C ASN A 111 16.67 9.62 -8.60
N ARG A 112 16.34 9.11 -7.39
CA ARG A 112 17.01 7.92 -6.82
C ARG A 112 16.89 6.68 -7.71
N ILE A 113 15.73 6.48 -8.34
CA ILE A 113 15.54 5.40 -9.32
C ILE A 113 16.47 5.59 -10.50
N LYS A 114 16.46 6.79 -11.11
CA LYS A 114 17.30 7.12 -12.26
C LYS A 114 18.79 6.96 -11.94
N ASP A 115 19.23 7.44 -10.78
CA ASP A 115 20.64 7.42 -10.39
C ASP A 115 21.11 5.99 -10.04
N GLY A 116 20.22 5.14 -9.53
CA GLY A 116 20.57 3.76 -9.13
C GLY A 116 20.37 2.70 -10.22
N PHE A 117 19.48 2.94 -11.18
CA PHE A 117 19.02 1.92 -12.15
C PHE A 117 19.01 2.38 -13.61
N ASP A 118 19.58 3.55 -13.91
CA ASP A 118 19.52 4.20 -15.22
C ASP A 118 18.06 4.39 -15.70
N ASP A 119 17.85 4.43 -17.02
CA ASP A 119 16.52 4.50 -17.62
C ASP A 119 15.81 3.14 -17.58
N ILE A 120 15.01 2.96 -16.53
CA ILE A 120 14.18 1.78 -16.34
C ILE A 120 13.11 1.60 -17.43
N THR A 121 12.85 2.59 -18.29
CA THR A 121 11.80 2.52 -19.33
C THR A 121 12.32 2.17 -20.71
N SER A 122 13.64 2.04 -20.86
CA SER A 122 14.33 1.73 -22.13
C SER A 122 13.85 0.44 -22.83
N GLY A 123 13.31 -0.52 -22.08
CA GLY A 123 12.72 -1.77 -22.62
C GLY A 123 11.27 -1.64 -23.11
N SER A 124 10.61 -0.52 -22.85
CA SER A 124 9.22 -0.29 -23.23
C SER A 124 9.08 0.11 -24.68
N SER A 125 8.03 -0.37 -25.34
CA SER A 125 7.63 0.10 -26.68
C SER A 125 6.61 1.24 -26.63
N GLN A 126 6.17 1.65 -25.44
CA GLN A 126 5.20 2.73 -25.28
C GLN A 126 5.88 4.09 -25.42
N SER A 127 5.16 5.07 -25.97
CA SER A 127 5.61 6.46 -25.90
C SER A 127 5.63 6.95 -24.45
N ASP A 128 6.48 7.92 -24.14
CA ASP A 128 6.55 8.53 -22.80
C ASP A 128 5.18 8.98 -22.27
N CYS A 129 4.34 9.58 -23.12
CA CYS A 129 2.98 10.01 -22.74
C CYS A 129 2.09 8.84 -22.28
N ALA A 130 2.18 7.69 -22.93
CA ALA A 130 1.41 6.49 -22.58
C ALA A 130 2.01 5.75 -21.38
N ALA A 131 3.31 5.85 -21.18
CA ALA A 131 4.06 5.24 -20.07
C ALA A 131 4.01 6.08 -18.77
N GLU A 132 3.81 7.40 -18.87
CA GLU A 132 3.83 8.36 -17.76
C GLU A 132 2.90 7.93 -16.61
N PRO A 133 1.65 7.47 -16.84
CA PRO A 133 0.79 7.10 -15.73
C PRO A 133 1.29 5.92 -14.90
N THR A 134 1.80 4.89 -15.58
CA THR A 134 2.39 3.72 -14.92
C THR A 134 3.67 4.09 -14.18
N TYR A 135 4.50 4.96 -14.76
CA TYR A 135 5.71 5.45 -14.10
C TYR A 135 5.39 6.22 -12.81
N ILE A 136 4.34 7.06 -12.82
CA ILE A 136 3.91 7.81 -11.62
C ILE A 136 3.40 6.87 -10.53
N LEU A 137 2.55 5.90 -10.86
CA LEU A 137 2.06 4.90 -9.89
C LEU A 137 3.22 4.07 -9.30
N PHE A 138 4.18 3.69 -10.15
CA PHE A 138 5.39 3.01 -9.69
C PHE A 138 6.19 3.87 -8.69
N CYS A 139 6.45 5.14 -9.02
CA CYS A 139 7.13 6.06 -8.10
C CYS A 139 6.36 6.26 -6.78
N ALA A 140 5.03 6.31 -6.83
CA ALA A 140 4.18 6.44 -5.64
C ALA A 140 4.29 5.21 -4.73
N ALA A 141 4.28 4.00 -5.28
CA ALA A 141 4.51 2.78 -4.51
C ALA A 141 5.88 2.77 -3.83
N ILE A 142 6.94 3.12 -4.56
CA ILE A 142 8.30 3.21 -3.97
C ILE A 142 8.38 4.32 -2.91
N LYS A 143 7.69 5.44 -3.10
CA LYS A 143 7.61 6.52 -2.10
C LYS A 143 6.90 6.07 -0.83
N GLU A 144 5.78 5.36 -0.93
CA GLU A 144 5.13 4.80 0.26
C GLU A 144 6.04 3.77 0.97
N MET A 145 6.81 2.96 0.24
CA MET A 145 7.83 2.10 0.87
C MET A 145 8.92 2.92 1.60
N ASP A 146 9.28 4.09 1.10
CA ASP A 146 10.27 5.00 1.70
C ASP A 146 9.72 5.75 2.93
N ASP A 147 8.40 5.91 3.02
CA ASP A 147 7.74 6.61 4.13
C ASP A 147 7.32 5.69 5.27
N LEU A 148 6.99 4.43 4.95
CA LEU A 148 6.37 3.50 5.90
C LEU A 148 7.38 2.54 6.51
N LYS A 149 7.02 2.04 7.70
CA LYS A 149 7.70 0.99 8.45
C LYS A 149 6.81 -0.25 8.57
N LEU A 150 7.37 -1.36 9.06
CA LEU A 150 6.68 -2.65 9.17
C LEU A 150 5.36 -2.61 9.97
N ASP A 151 5.30 -1.79 11.02
CA ASP A 151 4.14 -1.63 11.89
C ASP A 151 3.00 -0.81 11.26
N GLN A 152 3.26 -0.16 10.12
CA GLN A 152 2.32 0.72 9.43
C GLN A 152 1.72 0.11 8.16
N VAL A 153 2.06 -1.14 7.84
CA VAL A 153 1.62 -1.83 6.62
C VAL A 153 0.77 -3.06 6.92
N ASN A 154 -0.01 -3.44 5.93
CA ASN A 154 -0.82 -4.66 5.94
C ASN A 154 -0.80 -5.32 4.55
N GLU A 155 -1.38 -6.51 4.45
CA GLU A 155 -1.43 -7.28 3.20
C GLU A 155 -2.06 -6.50 2.03
N THR A 156 -3.13 -5.73 2.28
CA THR A 156 -3.77 -4.90 1.25
C THR A 156 -2.78 -3.89 0.66
N LYS A 157 -1.96 -3.24 1.50
CA LYS A 157 -0.94 -2.29 1.06
C LYS A 157 0.17 -2.98 0.26
N LEU A 158 0.59 -4.17 0.65
CA LEU A 158 1.58 -4.96 -0.11
C LEU A 158 1.04 -5.37 -1.50
N LEU A 159 -0.23 -5.76 -1.59
CA LEU A 159 -0.89 -6.08 -2.87
C LEU A 159 -1.07 -4.84 -3.75
N LEU A 160 -1.34 -3.68 -3.15
CA LEU A 160 -1.40 -2.42 -3.87
C LEU A 160 -0.06 -2.07 -4.52
N TRP A 161 1.04 -2.17 -3.77
CA TRP A 161 2.38 -1.96 -4.31
C TRP A 161 2.75 -2.96 -5.39
N ARG A 162 2.38 -4.23 -5.20
CA ARG A 162 2.51 -5.27 -6.23
C ARG A 162 1.85 -4.84 -7.53
N ASP A 163 0.61 -4.35 -7.48
CA ASP A 163 -0.15 -3.98 -8.68
C ASP A 163 0.53 -2.84 -9.45
N ALA A 164 1.02 -1.81 -8.74
CA ALA A 164 1.79 -0.72 -9.35
C ALA A 164 3.08 -1.23 -10.02
N ILE A 165 3.82 -2.13 -9.35
CA ILE A 165 5.06 -2.72 -9.89
C ILE A 165 4.75 -3.63 -11.10
N ASN A 166 3.69 -4.43 -11.02
CA ASN A 166 3.28 -5.32 -12.11
C ASN A 166 2.83 -4.55 -13.35
N ASN A 167 2.18 -3.39 -13.18
CA ASN A 167 1.88 -2.51 -14.31
C ASN A 167 3.15 -2.06 -15.04
N ALA A 168 4.19 -1.68 -14.30
CA ALA A 168 5.49 -1.32 -14.87
C ALA A 168 6.15 -2.53 -15.58
N LEU A 169 6.12 -3.72 -14.98
CA LEU A 169 6.61 -4.95 -15.62
C LEU A 169 5.85 -5.29 -16.91
N ASN A 170 4.52 -5.09 -16.93
CA ASN A 170 3.69 -5.31 -18.11
C ASN A 170 4.03 -4.35 -19.26
N LEU A 171 4.49 -3.13 -18.94
CA LEU A 171 5.03 -2.19 -19.90
C LEU A 171 6.50 -2.45 -20.25
N ARG A 172 7.09 -3.54 -19.74
CA ARG A 172 8.50 -3.93 -19.92
C ARG A 172 9.49 -2.92 -19.35
N PHE A 173 9.12 -2.23 -18.28
CA PHE A 173 10.10 -1.48 -17.51
C PHE A 173 11.04 -2.47 -16.79
N ASN A 174 12.31 -2.10 -16.67
CA ASN A 174 13.31 -2.86 -15.95
C ASN A 174 13.17 -2.59 -14.43
N VAL A 175 12.13 -3.18 -13.82
CA VAL A 175 11.79 -3.00 -12.40
C VAL A 175 11.83 -4.30 -11.59
N ASP A 176 12.59 -5.29 -12.06
CA ASP A 176 12.76 -6.57 -11.36
C ASP A 176 13.34 -6.39 -9.95
N PHE A 177 14.13 -5.33 -9.74
CA PHE A 177 14.66 -4.98 -8.42
C PHE A 177 13.52 -4.69 -7.43
N ALA A 178 12.47 -3.99 -7.85
CA ALA A 178 11.37 -3.57 -7.00
C ALA A 178 10.49 -4.77 -6.58
N ILE A 179 10.19 -5.70 -7.50
CA ILE A 179 9.39 -6.88 -7.14
C ILE A 179 10.17 -7.82 -6.22
N LYS A 180 11.48 -8.00 -6.44
CA LYS A 180 12.36 -8.76 -5.53
C LYS A 180 12.39 -8.12 -4.15
N HIS A 181 12.43 -6.79 -4.09
CA HIS A 181 12.40 -6.06 -2.84
C HIS A 181 11.06 -6.19 -2.11
N LEU A 182 9.94 -6.13 -2.84
CA LEU A 182 8.60 -6.37 -2.28
C LEU A 182 8.49 -7.76 -1.63
N PHE A 183 9.10 -8.80 -2.22
CA PHE A 183 9.13 -10.12 -1.59
C PHE A 183 9.91 -10.15 -0.27
N LYS A 184 10.95 -9.32 -0.11
CA LYS A 184 11.65 -9.19 1.18
C LYS A 184 10.76 -8.49 2.21
N ILE A 185 10.09 -7.41 1.81
CA ILE A 185 9.14 -6.70 2.67
C ILE A 185 8.00 -7.63 3.11
N ALA A 186 7.44 -8.44 2.22
CA ALA A 186 6.37 -9.37 2.55
C ALA A 186 6.80 -10.43 3.57
N ARG A 187 8.01 -10.99 3.40
CA ARG A 187 8.60 -11.90 4.41
C ARG A 187 8.81 -11.18 5.75
N ALA A 188 9.34 -9.96 5.72
CA ALA A 188 9.53 -9.14 6.91
C ALA A 188 8.21 -8.85 7.63
N TYR A 189 7.14 -8.57 6.90
CA TYR A 189 5.81 -8.34 7.46
C TYR A 189 5.29 -9.57 8.24
N PHE A 190 5.40 -10.76 7.66
CA PHE A 190 4.99 -11.98 8.36
C PHE A 190 5.89 -12.32 9.55
N GLY A 191 7.21 -12.09 9.43
CA GLY A 191 8.13 -12.22 10.56
C GLY A 191 7.78 -11.26 11.70
N PHE A 192 7.48 -10.01 11.35
CA PHE A 192 7.04 -8.98 12.29
C PHE A 192 5.73 -9.36 13.00
N LYS A 193 4.74 -9.91 12.28
CA LYS A 193 3.48 -10.37 12.90
C LYS A 193 3.67 -11.49 13.92
N VAL A 194 4.65 -12.37 13.71
CA VAL A 194 5.01 -13.39 14.70
C VAL A 194 5.68 -12.77 15.92
N MET A 195 6.52 -11.76 15.71
CA MET A 195 7.23 -11.06 16.79
C MET A 195 6.30 -10.18 17.63
N GLU A 196 5.36 -9.45 17.02
CA GLU A 196 4.36 -8.63 17.74
C GLU A 196 3.45 -9.48 18.64
N GLY A 197 3.16 -10.71 18.25
CA GLY A 197 2.28 -11.61 18.98
C GLY A 197 2.92 -12.36 20.15
N LYS A 198 4.23 -12.17 20.42
CA LYS A 198 4.99 -13.01 21.35
C LYS A 198 5.77 -12.20 22.38
N SER A 199 5.72 -12.62 23.63
CA SER A 199 6.56 -12.08 24.70
C SER A 199 8.05 -12.42 24.48
N GLY A 200 8.97 -11.68 25.11
CA GLY A 200 10.42 -11.89 24.97
C GLY A 200 10.89 -13.33 25.29
N GLU A 201 10.22 -14.01 26.24
CA GLU A 201 10.49 -15.42 26.57
C GLU A 201 9.99 -16.41 25.49
N GLU A 202 8.93 -16.08 24.76
CA GLU A 202 8.40 -16.90 23.66
C GLU A 202 9.25 -16.75 22.39
N MET A 203 9.86 -15.58 22.17
CA MET A 203 10.87 -15.39 21.12
C MET A 203 12.10 -16.28 21.35
N LEU A 204 12.54 -16.45 22.60
CA LEU A 204 13.66 -17.35 22.94
C LEU A 204 13.29 -18.82 22.74
N LYS A 205 12.01 -19.21 22.88
CA LYS A 205 11.54 -20.56 22.58
C LYS A 205 11.46 -20.85 21.08
N LEU A 206 11.11 -19.87 20.24
CA LEU A 206 11.14 -20.02 18.78
C LEU A 206 12.55 -20.33 18.25
N LYS A 207 13.59 -19.82 18.90
CA LYS A 207 14.99 -20.09 18.54
C LYS A 207 15.51 -21.45 19.06
N ASN A 208 14.79 -22.10 19.98
CA ASN A 208 15.29 -23.24 20.76
C ASN A 208 14.41 -24.51 20.71
N VAL A 209 13.37 -24.58 19.87
CA VAL A 209 12.51 -25.77 19.75
C VAL A 209 12.74 -26.44 18.39
N ASP A 210 13.09 -27.73 18.44
CA ASP A 210 13.23 -28.68 17.34
C ASP A 210 12.28 -28.38 16.16
N GLY A 211 12.83 -27.77 15.10
CA GLY A 211 12.36 -27.86 13.71
C GLY A 211 10.96 -27.36 13.34
N ASN A 212 10.15 -26.88 14.29
CA ASN A 212 8.75 -26.49 14.03
C ASN A 212 8.57 -24.98 14.22
N LEU A 213 9.34 -24.20 13.46
CA LEU A 213 9.18 -22.75 13.41
C LEU A 213 7.85 -22.45 12.72
N GLU A 214 6.94 -21.72 13.38
CA GLU A 214 5.65 -21.39 12.77
C GLU A 214 5.86 -20.66 11.43
N VAL A 215 6.86 -19.78 11.32
CA VAL A 215 7.15 -19.02 10.09
C VAL A 215 8.59 -19.26 9.63
N PRO A 216 8.89 -19.28 8.31
CA PRO A 216 10.24 -19.49 7.80
C PRO A 216 11.28 -18.54 8.43
N GLU A 217 12.48 -19.04 8.73
CA GLU A 217 13.58 -18.28 9.36
C GLU A 217 13.92 -16.99 8.60
N ASP A 218 13.83 -17.05 7.28
CA ASP A 218 13.98 -15.90 6.39
C ASP A 218 13.07 -14.75 6.75
N CYS A 219 11.83 -15.01 7.18
CA CYS A 219 10.90 -13.95 7.56
C CYS A 219 11.35 -13.22 8.83
N LEU A 220 11.86 -13.95 9.83
CA LEU A 220 12.38 -13.35 11.06
C LEU A 220 13.61 -12.50 10.77
N ARG A 221 14.52 -13.00 9.91
CA ARG A 221 15.71 -12.27 9.49
C ARG A 221 15.35 -10.98 8.75
N GLU A 222 14.42 -11.03 7.80
CA GLU A 222 13.99 -9.82 7.08
C GLU A 222 13.24 -8.85 8.02
N ALA A 223 12.45 -9.35 8.99
CA ALA A 223 11.79 -8.51 9.99
C ALA A 223 12.79 -7.75 10.85
N GLU A 224 13.85 -8.42 11.30
CA GLU A 224 14.96 -7.78 12.03
C GLU A 224 15.69 -6.75 11.14
N TYR A 225 15.93 -7.08 9.86
CA TYR A 225 16.58 -6.18 8.91
C TYR A 225 15.83 -4.86 8.74
N PHE A 226 14.50 -4.90 8.61
CA PHE A 226 13.65 -3.71 8.44
C PHE A 226 13.20 -3.05 9.75
N SER A 227 13.51 -3.64 10.91
CA SER A 227 13.07 -3.13 12.21
C SER A 227 13.48 -1.65 12.41
N GLY A 228 12.47 -0.79 12.61
CA GLY A 228 12.62 0.65 12.83
C GLY A 228 13.02 1.48 11.61
N LYS A 229 13.25 0.85 10.45
CA LYS A 229 13.74 1.49 9.22
C LYS A 229 12.62 1.63 8.17
N PRO A 230 12.76 2.56 7.21
CA PRO A 230 11.90 2.60 6.03
C PRO A 230 11.93 1.27 5.26
N LEU A 231 10.80 0.90 4.67
CA LEU A 231 10.69 -0.32 3.87
C LEU A 231 11.45 -0.22 2.54
N SER A 232 11.86 0.97 2.10
CA SER A 232 12.79 1.18 0.98
C SER A 232 14.26 0.85 1.31
N THR A 233 14.59 0.54 2.57
CA THR A 233 15.96 0.27 3.00
C THR A 233 16.58 -0.85 2.17
N GLY A 234 17.73 -0.57 1.54
CA GLY A 234 18.43 -1.54 0.69
C GLY A 234 17.89 -1.65 -0.74
N LEU A 235 16.86 -0.87 -1.10
CA LEU A 235 16.29 -0.88 -2.46
C LEU A 235 17.24 -0.23 -3.47
N PHE A 236 17.92 0.85 -3.12
CA PHE A 236 18.73 1.70 -4.03
C PHE A 236 20.25 1.51 -3.87
N LEU A 237 20.69 0.35 -3.35
CA LEU A 237 22.10 0.04 -3.08
C LEU A 237 22.74 -0.80 -4.18
#